data_AF-A0A2J4YY95-F1
#
_entry.id   AF-A0A2J4YY95-F1
#
_cell.length_a   1.000
_cell.length_b   1.000
_cell.length_c   1.000
_cell.angle_alpha   90.00
_cell.angle_beta   90.00
_cell.angle_gamma   90.00
#
_symmetry.space_group_name_H-M   'P 1'
#
loop_
_entity.id
_entity.type
_entity.pdbx_description
1 polymer ?
#
loop_
_entity_poly.entity_id
_entity_poly.type
_entity_poly.pdbx_seq_one_letter_code
_entity_poly.pdbx_strand_id
1 'polypeptide(L)'
;MESWLIPAAPATFVEEIKKSRFITLLAHTDGVAAAKAFVESVRADHPDARHHCVAWVAGPPNDSQQLGFSDDGEPAGTAGKPMLAQLMGSGVGEITAVVVRYYGGIL
;
A
#
# COMPACT_ATOMS: atom_id res chain seq x y z
N MET A 1 21.63 13.02 -12.78
CA MET A 1 20.79 12.15 -11.96
C MET A 1 19.39 12.72 -12.11
N GLU A 2 18.46 12.01 -12.73
CA GLU A 2 17.07 12.49 -12.81
C GLU A 2 16.49 12.51 -11.40
N SER A 3 15.82 13.60 -11.03
CA SER A 3 15.10 13.73 -9.77
C SER A 3 13.65 13.29 -9.96
N TRP A 4 13.08 12.61 -8.97
CA TRP A 4 11.66 12.25 -8.92
C TRP A 4 10.98 12.83 -7.68
N LEU A 5 9.65 12.80 -7.68
CA LEU A 5 8.85 13.17 -6.52
C LEU A 5 8.77 12.00 -5.54
N ILE A 6 8.77 12.32 -4.26
CA ILE A 6 8.55 11.40 -3.14
C ILE A 6 7.46 11.97 -2.22
N PRO A 7 6.80 11.15 -1.38
CA PRO A 7 5.84 11.66 -0.40
C PRO A 7 6.54 12.58 0.61
N ALA A 8 6.05 13.81 0.76
CA ALA A 8 6.58 14.75 1.76
C ALA A 8 6.10 14.45 3.19
N ALA A 9 4.98 13.73 3.31
CA ALA A 9 4.36 13.35 4.57
C ALA A 9 3.53 12.07 4.35
N PRO A 10 3.27 11.27 5.40
CA PRO A 10 2.33 10.16 5.31
C PRO A 10 0.90 10.67 5.07
N ALA A 11 0.07 9.80 4.47
CA ALA A 11 -1.34 10.09 4.24
C ALA A 11 -2.21 8.93 4.72
N THR A 12 -3.40 9.25 5.22
CA THR A 12 -4.38 8.25 5.65
C THR A 12 -5.75 8.62 5.11
N PHE A 13 -6.44 7.63 4.57
CA PHE A 13 -7.81 7.77 4.10
C PHE A 13 -8.64 6.58 4.57
N VAL A 14 -9.90 6.83 4.95
CA VAL A 14 -10.81 5.79 5.43
C VAL A 14 -12.08 5.83 4.61
N GLU A 15 -12.51 4.65 4.16
CA GLU A 15 -13.75 4.47 3.43
C GLU A 15 -14.54 3.28 4.00
N GLU A 16 -15.86 3.42 4.07
CA GLU A 16 -16.75 2.33 4.42
C GLU A 16 -17.53 1.87 3.19
N ILE A 17 -17.42 0.58 2.85
CA ILE A 17 -18.11 -0.03 1.72
C ILE A 17 -18.82 -1.28 2.23
N LYS A 18 -20.15 -1.32 2.10
CA LYS A 18 -20.98 -2.46 2.54
C LYS A 18 -20.66 -2.92 3.97
N LYS A 19 -20.59 -1.98 4.92
CA LYS A 19 -20.19 -2.20 6.34
C LYS A 19 -18.75 -2.65 6.57
N SER A 20 -17.99 -2.95 5.52
CA SER A 20 -16.56 -3.20 5.64
C SER A 20 -15.82 -1.87 5.67
N ARG A 21 -14.85 -1.74 6.57
CA ARG A 21 -14.02 -0.54 6.69
C ARG A 21 -12.66 -0.77 6.03
N PHE A 22 -12.29 0.14 5.15
CA PHE A 22 -11.02 0.16 4.44
C PHE A 22 -10.21 1.37 4.91
N ILE A 23 -8.98 1.13 5.35
CA ILE A 23 -8.06 2.18 5.80
C ILE A 23 -6.85 2.12 4.88
N THR A 24 -6.68 3.14 4.04
CA THR A 24 -5.51 3.31 3.18
C THR A 24 -4.47 4.14 3.91
N LEU A 25 -3.27 3.60 4.04
CA LEU A 25 -2.12 4.24 4.68
C LEU A 25 -1.00 4.35 3.64
N LEU A 26 -0.54 5.57 3.37
CA LEU A 26 0.60 5.83 2.51
C LEU A 26 1.75 6.42 3.34
N ALA A 27 2.97 5.99 3.05
CA ALA A 27 4.18 6.52 3.66
C ALA A 27 5.33 6.63 2.65
N HIS A 28 6.25 7.56 2.93
CA HIS A 28 7.56 7.60 2.30
C HIS A 28 8.39 6.43 2.81
N THR A 29 8.90 5.61 1.88
CA THR A 29 9.70 4.43 2.16
C THR A 29 10.82 4.30 1.13
N ASP A 30 12.03 4.63 1.54
CA ASP A 30 13.24 4.48 0.73
C ASP A 30 13.71 3.01 0.73
N GLY A 31 13.51 2.32 -0.41
CA GLY A 31 13.91 0.93 -0.58
C GLY A 31 12.94 -0.11 0.00
N VAL A 32 13.13 -1.35 -0.46
CA VAL A 32 12.26 -2.50 -0.11
C VAL A 32 12.27 -2.78 1.39
N ALA A 33 13.39 -2.53 2.08
CA ALA A 33 13.50 -2.72 3.52
C ALA A 33 12.55 -1.77 4.29
N ALA A 34 12.52 -0.48 3.90
CA ALA A 34 11.62 0.50 4.51
C ALA A 34 10.14 0.16 4.19
N ALA A 35 9.85 -0.26 2.96
CA ALA A 35 8.52 -0.69 2.56
C ALA A 35 8.00 -1.85 3.44
N LYS A 36 8.82 -2.88 3.64
CA LYS A 36 8.50 -4.01 4.51
C LYS A 36 8.34 -3.60 5.98
N ALA A 37 9.23 -2.75 6.49
CA ALA A 37 9.15 -2.26 7.87
C ALA A 37 7.83 -1.52 8.13
N PHE A 38 7.39 -0.68 7.18
CA PHE A 38 6.12 0.02 7.26
C PHE A 38 4.91 -0.94 7.19
N VAL A 39 4.96 -1.97 6.36
CA VAL A 39 3.91 -3.01 6.33
C VAL A 39 3.76 -3.69 7.68
N GLU A 40 4.88 -4.08 8.30
CA GLU A 40 4.86 -4.74 9.61
C GLU A 40 4.35 -3.81 10.71
N SER A 41 4.68 -2.51 10.68
CA SER A 41 4.11 -1.56 11.65
C SER A 41 2.59 -1.43 11.49
N VAL A 42 2.09 -1.36 10.25
CA VAL A 42 0.64 -1.30 9.99
C VAL A 42 -0.07 -2.58 10.44
N ARG A 43 0.55 -3.76 10.24
CA ARG A 43 0.02 -5.04 10.76
C ARG A 43 -0.05 -5.04 12.29
N ALA A 44 0.97 -4.51 12.96
CA ALA A 44 1.01 -4.40 14.42
C ALA A 44 -0.03 -3.42 14.98
N ASP A 45 -0.29 -2.31 14.28
CA ASP A 45 -1.29 -1.31 14.68
C ASP A 45 -2.74 -1.78 14.41
N HIS A 46 -2.91 -2.72 13.49
CA HIS A 46 -4.21 -3.26 13.10
C HIS A 46 -4.27 -4.81 13.18
N PRO A 47 -4.06 -5.41 14.37
CA PRO A 47 -3.93 -6.86 14.52
C PRO A 47 -5.24 -7.61 14.25
N ASP A 48 -6.40 -6.97 14.45
CA ASP A 48 -7.73 -7.57 14.25
C ASP A 48 -8.25 -7.45 12.81
N ALA A 49 -7.49 -6.80 11.91
CA ALA A 49 -7.88 -6.69 10.52
C ALA A 49 -7.69 -8.03 9.78
N ARG A 50 -8.55 -8.29 8.80
CA ARG A 50 -8.54 -9.57 8.08
C ARG A 50 -7.49 -9.60 6.97
N HIS A 51 -7.27 -8.45 6.35
CA HIS A 51 -6.35 -8.29 5.22
C HIS A 51 -5.61 -6.96 5.34
N HIS A 52 -4.32 -7.00 5.02
CA HIS A 52 -3.39 -5.88 4.89
C HIS A 52 -2.80 -5.95 3.49
N CYS A 53 -3.60 -5.57 2.49
CA CYS A 53 -3.15 -5.56 1.09
C CYS A 53 -2.07 -4.51 0.91
N VAL A 54 -1.06 -4.80 0.08
CA VAL A 54 0.14 -3.97 -0.04
C VAL A 54 0.44 -3.66 -1.49
N ALA A 55 0.96 -2.46 -1.75
CA ALA A 55 1.71 -2.14 -2.95
C ALA A 55 2.82 -1.14 -2.63
N TRP A 56 3.95 -1.21 -3.33
CA TRP A 56 5.01 -0.20 -3.24
C TRP A 56 5.74 0.01 -4.56
N VAL A 57 6.26 1.23 -4.69
CA VAL A 57 7.31 1.64 -5.63
C VAL A 57 8.47 2.09 -4.75
N ALA A 58 9.42 1.18 -4.49
CA ALA A 58 10.43 1.38 -3.45
C ALA A 58 11.70 2.10 -3.94
N GLY A 59 11.67 2.64 -5.16
CA GLY A 59 12.78 3.38 -5.76
C GLY A 59 12.26 4.40 -6.77
N PRO A 60 13.03 4.70 -7.82
CA PRO A 60 12.59 5.61 -8.88
C PRO A 60 11.26 5.13 -9.50
N PRO A 61 10.34 6.04 -9.84
CA PRO A 61 9.02 5.69 -10.37
C PRO A 61 9.07 4.93 -11.70
N ASN A 62 10.18 5.06 -12.44
CA ASN A 62 10.41 4.41 -13.73
C ASN A 62 11.25 3.12 -13.62
N ASP A 63 11.66 2.73 -12.40
CA ASP A 63 12.44 1.52 -12.15
C ASP A 63 11.53 0.36 -11.73
N SER A 64 11.43 -0.65 -12.60
CA SER A 64 10.60 -1.82 -12.34
C SER A 64 11.23 -2.84 -11.38
N GLN A 65 12.50 -2.68 -11.00
CA GLN A 65 13.20 -3.65 -10.15
C GLN A 65 12.76 -3.60 -8.68
N GLN A 66 12.12 -2.51 -8.26
CA GLN A 66 11.78 -2.26 -6.86
C GLN A 66 10.27 -2.11 -6.64
N LEU A 67 9.49 -2.81 -7.46
CA LEU A 67 8.04 -2.89 -7.32
C LEU A 67 7.65 -4.10 -6.47
N GLY A 68 6.56 -4.00 -5.73
CA GLY A 68 6.00 -5.14 -5.02
C GLY A 68 4.55 -4.93 -4.64
N PHE A 69 3.81 -6.02 -4.53
CA PHE A 69 2.41 -6.00 -4.13
C PHE A 69 1.99 -7.33 -3.51
N SER A 70 0.90 -7.31 -2.74
CA SER A 70 0.28 -8.50 -2.16
C SER A 70 -1.22 -8.28 -1.98
N ASP A 71 -2.00 -9.30 -2.31
CA ASP A 71 -3.45 -9.33 -2.05
C ASP A 71 -3.80 -9.77 -0.61
N ASP A 72 -2.82 -10.25 0.17
CA ASP A 72 -2.97 -10.68 1.57
C ASP A 72 -4.21 -11.57 1.85
N GLY A 73 -4.53 -12.49 0.94
CA GLY A 73 -5.66 -13.41 1.07
C GLY A 73 -6.99 -12.91 0.49
N GLU A 74 -7.04 -11.70 -0.07
CA GLU A 74 -8.08 -11.32 -1.03
C GLU A 74 -7.98 -12.16 -2.32
N PRO A 75 -9.03 -12.23 -3.15
CA PRO A 75 -8.96 -12.91 -4.44
C PRO A 75 -7.77 -12.43 -5.28
N ALA A 76 -7.11 -13.38 -5.94
CA ALA A 76 -5.86 -13.10 -6.64
C ALA A 76 -6.02 -11.99 -7.69
N GLY A 77 -5.19 -10.95 -7.57
CA GLY A 77 -5.15 -9.82 -8.48
C GLY A 77 -6.21 -8.74 -8.24
N THR A 78 -7.02 -8.82 -7.17
CA THR A 78 -8.09 -7.84 -6.93
C THR A 78 -7.72 -6.68 -6.01
N ALA A 79 -6.59 -6.74 -5.29
CA ALA A 79 -6.20 -5.69 -4.36
C ALA A 79 -4.80 -5.13 -4.65
N GLY A 80 -3.75 -5.93 -4.49
CA GLY A 80 -2.36 -5.46 -4.59
C GLY A 80 -2.01 -4.94 -5.99
N LYS A 81 -2.44 -5.64 -7.04
CA LYS A 81 -2.14 -5.23 -8.43
C LYS A 81 -2.83 -3.90 -8.81
N PRO A 82 -4.14 -3.70 -8.54
CA PRO A 82 -4.78 -2.40 -8.72
C PRO A 82 -4.10 -1.26 -7.94
N MET A 83 -3.71 -1.50 -6.69
CA MET A 83 -2.99 -0.51 -5.88
C MET A 83 -1.64 -0.13 -6.51
N LEU A 84 -0.85 -1.13 -6.95
CA LEU A 84 0.44 -0.88 -7.60
C LEU A 84 0.28 -0.07 -8.89
N ALA A 85 -0.75 -0.35 -9.68
CA ALA A 85 -1.02 0.42 -10.90
C ALA A 85 -1.26 1.91 -10.62
N GLN A 86 -1.93 2.24 -9.51
CA GLN A 86 -2.12 3.64 -9.08
C GLN A 86 -0.80 4.30 -8.66
N LEU A 87 0.03 3.59 -7.88
CA LEU A 87 1.34 4.12 -7.47
C LEU A 87 2.23 4.39 -8.69
N MET A 88 2.33 3.44 -9.62
CA MET A 88 3.08 3.61 -10.87
C MET A 88 2.53 4.75 -11.73
N GLY A 89 1.21 4.85 -11.86
CA GLY A 89 0.55 5.91 -12.63
C GLY A 89 0.74 7.32 -12.04
N SER A 90 1.05 7.43 -10.75
CA SER A 90 1.28 8.71 -10.07
C SER A 90 2.64 9.36 -10.42
N GLY A 91 3.62 8.56 -10.87
CA GLY A 91 5.00 9.04 -11.10
C GLY A 91 5.77 9.40 -9.81
N VAL A 92 5.28 8.96 -8.65
CA VAL A 92 5.94 9.16 -7.33
C VAL A 92 6.75 7.91 -6.96
N GLY A 93 8.01 8.10 -6.60
CA GLY A 93 8.91 7.05 -6.12
C GLY A 93 8.92 6.95 -4.59
N GLU A 94 9.61 5.93 -4.08
CA GLU A 94 9.80 5.70 -2.64
C GLU A 94 8.50 5.76 -1.82
N ILE A 95 7.45 5.12 -2.34
CA ILE A 95 6.10 5.18 -1.77
C ILE A 95 5.56 3.77 -1.54
N THR A 96 5.03 3.54 -0.34
CA THR A 96 4.31 2.32 0.02
C THR A 96 2.89 2.65 0.42
N ALA A 97 1.94 1.84 -0.05
CA ALA A 97 0.54 1.86 0.34
C ALA A 97 0.15 0.53 1.00
N VAL A 98 -0.53 0.62 2.14
CA VAL A 98 -1.18 -0.51 2.81
C VAL A 98 -2.68 -0.21 2.91
N VAL A 99 -3.52 -1.15 2.45
CA VAL A 99 -4.96 -1.09 2.65
C VAL A 99 -5.36 -2.14 3.67
N VAL A 100 -5.80 -1.67 4.82
CA VAL A 100 -6.30 -2.49 5.92
C VAL A 100 -7.80 -2.67 5.77
N ARG A 101 -8.27 -3.92 5.73
CA ARG A 101 -9.69 -4.24 5.66
C ARG A 101 -10.20 -4.89 6.95
N TYR A 102 -11.20 -4.24 7.54
CA TYR A 102 -12.05 -4.83 8.56
C TYR A 102 -13.35 -5.34 7.92
N TYR A 103 -13.64 -6.64 8.06
CA TYR A 103 -14.81 -7.25 7.46
C TYR A 103 -16.11 -6.85 8.18
N GLY A 104 -17.07 -6.33 7.42
CA GLY A 104 -18.35 -5.83 7.94
C GLY A 104 -19.48 -6.84 8.09
N GLY A 105 -19.21 -8.13 7.89
CA GLY A 105 -20.25 -9.17 7.90
C GLY A 105 -20.96 -9.39 6.56
N ILE A 106 -20.61 -8.63 5.51
CA ILE A 106 -21.22 -8.69 4.16
C ILE A 106 -20.12 -8.63 3.09
N LEU A 107 -20.26 -9.42 2.02
CA LEU A 107 -19.40 -9.44 0.83
C LEU A 107 -19.87 -8.44 -0.25
#